data_AF-A0A2L2WMB9-F1
#
_entry.id   AF-A0A2L2WMB9-F1
#
_cell.length_a   1.000
_cell.length_b   1.000
_cell.length_c   1.000
_cell.angle_alpha   90.00
_cell.angle_beta   90.00
_cell.angle_gamma   90.00
#
_symmetry.space_group_name_H-M   'P 1'
#
loop_
_entity.id
_entity.type
_entity.pdbx_description
1 polymer ?
#
loop_
_entity_poly.entity_id
_entity_poly.type
_entity_poly.pdbx_seq_one_letter_code
_entity_poly.pdbx_strand_id
1 'polypeptide(L)'
;MIKQYLSVIALLVCAAVSAEEQSHADSLTAAQRDSIAAHYLGRVVSEGEAEECNLPPVMTVGQGGLTPGETIYAFDNPERRGKQPWMAAAEAFGINMLVLGFDRYALDAEFARVTFSTMRHNVKTGFVWDNDQFSTNLFAHPYHGGLYFNAARSNGMNFWESVPYAFCGSLMWETLCETEPPAINDLIATTVGGVCIGEVTSRISDLIYDDRQRGFGRFAREFLGALVCPVKALNRIVSGDAWRVRTSYYKYHDYERLPVSLNLSAGYRYLADDNAMFRGESNPYVNVNLTYGDPFDESTNKPYDYFTADITFGLSSNQPLISGVHLLGQLWSAPVYTGNDMQAEFGLFQHFNYYDSQPVKDGTSMVPFRISEAASVGPGVIYKFPQIGNLTRLEQRVFISGILLGGSLSDYYNVIDRDYNMGSGYSAKATTIMEFGRYGRFTFGADYYRIYTWKGYEGKDLDTVDPLYLNAQGDKGNAQLLVLTPGLHLSVNDKLGIDVSASYYLRDTHYKYYDDVSANTFTAQIGLAWKMF
;
A
#
# COMPACT_ATOMS: atom_id res chain seq x y z
N MET A 1 1.28 36.87 14.47
CA MET A 1 0.93 35.97 13.36
C MET A 1 1.39 34.53 13.58
N ILE A 2 2.64 34.22 13.92
CA ILE A 2 3.12 32.82 14.15
C ILE A 2 2.38 32.06 15.27
N LYS A 3 1.94 32.75 16.35
CA LYS A 3 1.16 32.12 17.43
C LYS A 3 -0.26 31.70 17.02
N GLN A 4 -0.88 32.34 16.02
CA GLN A 4 -2.24 31.99 15.56
C GLN A 4 -2.25 30.72 14.71
N TYR A 5 -1.23 30.48 13.88
CA TYR A 5 -1.15 29.26 13.05
C TYR A 5 -0.76 28.00 13.85
N LEU A 6 0.11 28.13 14.86
CA LEU A 6 0.40 27.04 15.81
C LEU A 6 -0.84 26.63 16.63
N SER A 7 -1.75 27.57 16.89
CA SER A 7 -3.01 27.30 17.61
C SER A 7 -4.02 26.54 16.75
N VAL A 8 -4.06 26.79 15.44
CA VAL A 8 -4.95 26.10 14.49
C VAL A 8 -4.48 24.67 14.20
N ILE A 9 -3.18 24.44 14.12
CA ILE A 9 -2.60 23.09 13.98
C ILE A 9 -2.86 22.28 15.26
N ALA A 10 -2.66 22.87 16.45
CA ALA A 10 -3.00 22.22 17.71
C ALA A 10 -4.51 21.93 17.85
N LEU A 11 -5.39 22.84 17.36
CA LEU A 11 -6.84 22.61 17.36
C LEU A 11 -7.29 21.54 16.37
N LEU A 12 -6.67 21.42 15.18
CA LEU A 12 -6.99 20.39 14.19
C LEU A 12 -6.53 19.00 14.64
N VAL A 13 -5.34 18.93 15.28
CA VAL A 13 -4.84 17.69 15.90
C VAL A 13 -5.70 17.30 17.11
N CYS A 14 -6.09 18.24 17.97
CA CYS A 14 -7.02 17.96 19.07
C CYS A 14 -8.42 17.56 18.58
N ALA A 15 -8.96 18.19 17.54
CA ALA A 15 -10.28 17.87 17.00
C ALA A 15 -10.35 16.49 16.32
N ALA A 16 -9.23 16.03 15.73
CA ALA A 16 -9.12 14.66 15.20
C ALA A 16 -9.03 13.61 16.33
N VAL A 17 -8.55 14.01 17.51
CA VAL A 17 -8.39 13.13 18.69
C VAL A 17 -9.62 13.17 19.61
N SER A 18 -10.45 14.22 19.57
CA SER A 18 -11.58 14.42 20.48
C SER A 18 -12.95 14.13 19.87
N ALA A 19 -13.05 13.33 18.80
CA ALA A 19 -14.33 12.94 18.21
C ALA A 19 -15.01 11.82 19.01
N GLU A 20 -15.31 12.09 20.28
CA GLU A 20 -16.29 11.35 21.08
C GLU A 20 -17.29 12.38 21.63
N GLU A 21 -18.57 12.15 21.29
CA GLU A 21 -19.78 12.87 21.75
C GLU A 21 -19.92 14.38 21.47
N GLN A 22 -20.60 14.72 20.37
CA GLN A 22 -21.88 15.47 20.46
C GLN A 22 -22.58 15.60 19.09
N SER A 23 -23.81 15.12 19.05
CA SER A 23 -24.75 15.25 17.95
C SER A 23 -25.33 16.66 17.87
N HIS A 24 -25.22 17.32 16.72
CA HIS A 24 -26.23 18.26 16.22
C HIS A 24 -26.13 18.33 14.69
N ALA A 25 -26.95 17.51 14.02
CA ALA A 25 -27.15 17.54 12.59
C ALA A 25 -28.44 18.31 12.29
N ASP A 26 -28.31 19.49 11.67
CA ASP A 26 -29.40 20.07 10.90
C ASP A 26 -29.33 19.55 9.45
N SER A 27 -30.52 19.26 8.92
CA SER A 27 -30.80 18.19 7.97
C SER A 27 -30.66 18.57 6.48
N LEU A 28 -29.91 17.78 5.72
CA LEU A 28 -30.15 17.58 4.27
C LEU A 28 -31.12 16.40 4.08
N THR A 29 -32.13 16.58 3.23
CA THR A 29 -33.16 15.55 2.97
C THR A 29 -32.61 14.36 2.19
N ALA A 30 -33.20 13.17 2.37
CA ALA A 30 -32.77 11.93 1.71
C ALA A 30 -32.75 12.04 0.18
N ALA A 31 -33.71 12.75 -0.41
CA ALA A 31 -33.78 13.00 -1.86
C ALA A 31 -32.60 13.84 -2.39
N GLN A 32 -32.07 14.77 -1.58
CA GLN A 32 -30.90 15.58 -1.95
C GLN A 32 -29.59 14.79 -1.85
N ARG A 33 -29.51 13.80 -0.95
CA ARG A 33 -28.34 12.90 -0.84
C ARG A 33 -28.28 11.91 -2.01
N ASP A 34 -29.43 11.36 -2.40
CA ASP A 34 -29.51 10.45 -3.56
C ASP A 34 -29.21 11.17 -4.89
N SER A 35 -29.64 12.43 -5.03
CA SER A 35 -29.35 13.22 -6.24
C SER A 35 -27.87 13.57 -6.40
N ILE A 36 -27.15 13.81 -5.31
CA ILE A 36 -25.72 14.15 -5.33
C ILE A 36 -24.90 12.87 -5.56
N ALA A 37 -25.19 11.80 -4.80
CA ALA A 37 -24.51 10.52 -4.97
C ALA A 37 -24.70 9.98 -6.39
N ALA A 38 -25.92 10.00 -6.94
CA ALA A 38 -26.18 9.55 -8.32
C ALA A 38 -25.53 10.46 -9.38
N HIS A 39 -25.42 11.77 -9.13
CA HIS A 39 -24.74 12.70 -10.04
C HIS A 39 -23.23 12.43 -10.12
N TYR A 40 -22.57 12.18 -8.99
CA TYR A 40 -21.13 11.89 -8.94
C TYR A 40 -20.80 10.45 -9.34
N LEU A 41 -21.61 9.45 -8.95
CA LEU A 41 -21.49 8.07 -9.46
C LEU A 41 -21.71 8.01 -10.98
N GLY A 42 -22.69 8.76 -11.51
CA GLY A 42 -22.93 8.87 -12.95
C GLY A 42 -21.74 9.46 -13.70
N ARG A 43 -21.02 10.41 -13.10
CA ARG A 43 -19.81 11.01 -13.67
C ARG A 43 -18.62 10.04 -13.69
N VAL A 44 -18.41 9.30 -12.59
CA VAL A 44 -17.37 8.26 -12.49
C VAL A 44 -17.60 7.13 -13.50
N VAL A 45 -18.86 6.78 -13.79
CA VAL A 45 -19.20 5.75 -14.77
C VAL A 45 -19.11 6.29 -16.22
N SER A 46 -19.51 7.54 -16.47
CA SER A 46 -19.48 8.12 -17.83
C SER A 46 -18.10 8.55 -18.31
N GLU A 47 -17.19 8.96 -17.40
CA GLU A 47 -15.81 9.33 -17.75
C GLU A 47 -14.93 8.10 -18.05
N GLY A 48 -15.40 6.89 -17.74
CA GLY A 48 -14.78 5.62 -18.16
C GLY A 48 -15.04 5.25 -19.63
N GLU A 49 -16.04 5.85 -20.29
CA GLU A 49 -16.46 5.49 -21.64
C GLU A 49 -16.26 6.61 -22.69
N ALA A 50 -15.97 7.85 -22.28
CA ALA A 50 -15.96 9.00 -23.17
C ALA A 50 -14.63 9.77 -23.18
N GLU A 51 -13.53 9.11 -23.55
CA GLU A 51 -12.32 9.80 -24.04
C GLU A 51 -11.53 8.93 -25.04
N GLU A 52 -12.24 8.37 -26.02
CA GLU A 52 -11.63 8.00 -27.31
C GLU A 52 -11.85 9.13 -28.32
N CYS A 53 -10.75 9.63 -28.87
CA CYS A 53 -10.66 10.56 -30.00
C CYS A 53 -11.17 11.99 -29.77
N ASN A 54 -10.31 12.89 -29.26
CA ASN A 54 -10.03 14.21 -29.87
C ASN A 54 -8.92 14.94 -29.09
N LEU A 55 -7.66 14.73 -29.48
CA LEU A 55 -6.55 15.58 -29.04
C LEU A 55 -6.60 16.92 -29.80
N PRO A 56 -6.44 18.08 -29.14
CA PRO A 56 -6.32 19.36 -29.83
C PRO A 56 -5.00 19.46 -30.62
N PRO A 57 -4.92 20.31 -31.66
CA PRO A 57 -3.75 20.40 -32.52
C PRO A 57 -2.52 20.91 -31.77
N VAL A 58 -1.41 20.23 -32.01
CA VAL A 58 -0.06 20.48 -31.48
C VAL A 58 0.34 21.96 -31.64
N MET A 59 0.53 22.67 -30.53
CA MET A 59 1.29 23.92 -30.51
C MET A 59 2.78 23.60 -30.46
N THR A 60 3.50 24.00 -31.49
CA THR A 60 4.96 24.03 -31.51
C THR A 60 5.48 25.21 -30.70
N VAL A 61 6.33 24.94 -29.70
CA VAL A 61 7.22 25.96 -29.10
C VAL A 61 8.64 25.41 -29.08
N GLY A 62 9.57 26.28 -29.49
CA GLY A 62 10.94 25.94 -29.80
C GLY A 62 11.96 26.11 -28.68
N GLN A 63 13.18 25.77 -29.09
CA GLN A 63 14.50 25.96 -28.49
C GLN A 63 14.89 25.03 -27.33
N GLY A 64 15.29 23.81 -27.72
CA GLY A 64 15.99 22.86 -26.85
C GLY A 64 16.19 21.47 -27.43
N GLY A 65 16.56 21.32 -28.71
CA GLY A 65 17.17 20.08 -29.23
C GLY A 65 16.33 18.81 -29.33
N LEU A 66 15.01 18.88 -29.58
CA LEU A 66 14.20 17.73 -30.01
C LEU A 66 13.49 18.06 -31.32
N THR A 67 13.59 17.17 -32.31
CA THR A 67 12.93 17.33 -33.61
C THR A 67 11.42 17.08 -33.49
N PRO A 68 10.56 17.85 -34.18
CA PRO A 68 9.11 17.60 -34.19
C PRO A 68 8.81 16.24 -34.82
N GLY A 69 8.37 15.25 -34.02
CA GLY A 69 8.00 13.91 -34.50
C GLY A 69 8.64 12.72 -33.78
N GLU A 70 9.47 12.93 -32.75
CA GLU A 70 9.98 11.81 -31.94
C GLU A 70 8.92 11.34 -30.94
N THR A 71 8.27 10.22 -31.25
CA THR A 71 7.41 9.51 -30.31
C THR A 71 8.27 8.70 -29.33
N ILE A 72 8.35 9.18 -28.08
CA ILE A 72 9.30 8.68 -27.07
C ILE A 72 8.72 7.50 -26.29
N TYR A 73 7.40 7.47 -26.07
CA TYR A 73 6.80 6.62 -25.05
C TYR A 73 6.18 5.34 -25.59
N ALA A 74 6.44 4.21 -24.93
CA ALA A 74 5.99 2.87 -25.33
C ALA A 74 4.46 2.74 -25.38
N PHE A 75 3.70 3.55 -24.66
CA PHE A 75 2.24 3.56 -24.72
C PHE A 75 1.67 4.22 -25.99
N ASP A 76 2.46 5.02 -26.70
CA ASP A 76 2.07 5.60 -28.00
C ASP A 76 2.40 4.69 -29.20
N ASN A 77 3.04 3.53 -28.95
CA ASN A 77 3.48 2.65 -30.01
C ASN A 77 2.28 2.00 -30.73
N PRO A 78 2.06 2.25 -32.03
CA PRO A 78 0.96 1.64 -32.79
C PRO A 78 1.12 0.12 -32.96
N GLU A 79 2.34 -0.41 -32.83
CA GLU A 79 2.61 -1.85 -32.86
C GLU A 79 2.41 -2.52 -31.49
N ARG A 80 2.10 -1.76 -30.44
CA ARG A 80 1.83 -2.35 -29.13
C ARG A 80 0.57 -3.20 -29.22
N ARG A 81 0.66 -4.41 -28.67
CA ARG A 81 -0.49 -5.32 -28.60
C ARG A 81 -1.63 -4.60 -27.87
N GLY A 82 -2.81 -4.58 -28.48
CA GLY A 82 -4.04 -4.12 -27.81
C GLY A 82 -4.40 -5.02 -26.62
N LYS A 83 -5.51 -4.71 -25.94
CA LYS A 83 -5.95 -5.45 -24.75
C LYS A 83 -6.06 -6.97 -25.02
N GLN A 84 -5.43 -7.79 -24.18
CA GLN A 84 -5.43 -9.26 -24.32
C GLN A 84 -6.10 -9.96 -23.11
N PRO A 85 -7.43 -9.87 -22.95
CA PRO A 85 -8.15 -10.41 -21.80
C PRO A 85 -7.94 -11.90 -21.55
N TRP A 86 -7.90 -12.69 -22.62
CA TRP A 86 -7.70 -14.14 -22.51
C TRP A 86 -6.26 -14.52 -22.16
N MET A 87 -5.27 -13.74 -22.60
CA MET A 87 -3.88 -13.97 -22.23
C MET A 87 -3.67 -13.66 -20.74
N ALA A 88 -4.19 -12.53 -20.26
CA ALA A 88 -4.17 -12.21 -18.84
C ALA A 88 -4.85 -13.28 -17.98
N ALA A 89 -5.97 -13.85 -18.45
CA ALA A 89 -6.66 -14.92 -17.74
C ALA A 89 -5.82 -16.21 -17.71
N ALA A 90 -5.18 -16.55 -18.83
CA ALA A 90 -4.28 -17.68 -18.92
C ALA A 90 -3.03 -17.51 -18.04
N GLU A 91 -2.49 -16.28 -17.94
CA GLU A 91 -1.39 -15.95 -17.03
C GLU A 91 -1.82 -16.03 -15.56
N ALA A 92 -2.97 -15.48 -15.18
CA ALA A 92 -3.50 -15.60 -13.82
C ALA A 92 -3.74 -17.05 -13.41
N PHE A 93 -4.26 -17.87 -14.34
CA PHE A 93 -4.36 -19.32 -14.16
C PHE A 93 -2.96 -19.96 -14.03
N GLY A 94 -2.02 -19.58 -14.89
CA GLY A 94 -0.65 -20.07 -14.88
C GLY A 94 0.10 -19.77 -13.59
N ILE A 95 -0.12 -18.59 -13.00
CA ILE A 95 0.42 -18.20 -11.68
C ILE A 95 -0.04 -19.19 -10.62
N ASN A 96 -1.35 -19.44 -10.51
CA ASN A 96 -1.89 -20.43 -9.58
C ASN A 96 -1.29 -21.82 -9.79
N MET A 97 -1.22 -22.29 -11.03
CA MET A 97 -0.66 -23.62 -11.33
C MET A 97 0.84 -23.72 -11.01
N LEU A 98 1.58 -22.63 -11.19
CA LEU A 98 3.00 -22.57 -10.84
C LEU A 98 3.18 -22.65 -9.34
N VAL A 99 2.44 -21.86 -8.56
CA VAL A 99 2.54 -21.86 -7.10
C VAL A 99 2.08 -23.21 -6.55
N LEU A 100 0.92 -23.72 -6.97
CA LEU A 100 0.43 -25.06 -6.61
C LEU A 100 1.45 -26.16 -6.93
N GLY A 101 2.07 -26.11 -8.11
CA GLY A 101 3.08 -27.07 -8.52
C GLY A 101 4.36 -26.96 -7.69
N PHE A 102 4.81 -25.74 -7.39
CA PHE A 102 5.97 -25.50 -6.55
C PHE A 102 5.72 -26.01 -5.12
N ASP A 103 4.59 -25.66 -4.51
CA ASP A 103 4.25 -26.08 -3.15
C ASP A 103 4.12 -27.59 -3.05
N ARG A 104 3.47 -28.21 -4.05
CA ARG A 104 3.31 -29.67 -4.09
C ARG A 104 4.62 -30.42 -4.29
N TYR A 105 5.45 -29.99 -5.24
CA TYR A 105 6.59 -30.81 -5.69
C TYR A 105 7.94 -30.36 -5.12
N ALA A 106 8.10 -29.09 -4.78
CA ALA A 106 9.33 -28.54 -4.22
C ALA A 106 9.28 -28.41 -2.69
N LEU A 107 8.13 -28.00 -2.14
CA LEU A 107 7.95 -27.85 -0.68
C LEU A 107 7.30 -29.06 -0.01
N ASP A 108 6.72 -29.98 -0.79
CA ASP A 108 5.92 -31.12 -0.31
C ASP A 108 4.80 -30.70 0.67
N ALA A 109 4.19 -29.54 0.41
CA ALA A 109 3.15 -28.99 1.26
C ALA A 109 1.87 -29.84 1.22
N GLU A 110 1.28 -30.10 2.38
CA GLU A 110 0.07 -30.91 2.48
C GLU A 110 -1.14 -30.20 1.85
N PHE A 111 -1.29 -28.90 2.06
CA PHE A 111 -2.38 -28.09 1.50
C PHE A 111 -2.42 -28.10 -0.04
N ALA A 112 -1.27 -28.30 -0.69
CA ALA A 112 -1.13 -28.34 -2.16
C ALA A 112 -1.50 -29.71 -2.76
N ARG A 113 -1.92 -30.69 -1.95
CA ARG A 113 -2.28 -32.04 -2.40
C ARG A 113 -3.72 -32.15 -2.92
N VAL A 114 -4.08 -31.22 -3.80
CA VAL A 114 -5.44 -31.06 -4.34
C VAL A 114 -5.90 -32.26 -5.17
N THR A 115 -7.18 -32.62 -5.01
CA THR A 115 -7.90 -33.60 -5.84
C THR A 115 -9.30 -33.07 -6.18
N PHE A 116 -9.99 -33.69 -7.14
CA PHE A 116 -11.36 -33.29 -7.45
C PHE A 116 -12.31 -33.39 -6.24
N SER A 117 -12.06 -34.32 -5.32
CA SER A 117 -12.84 -34.41 -4.08
C SER A 117 -12.60 -33.24 -3.13
N THR A 118 -11.37 -32.74 -3.02
CA THR A 118 -11.08 -31.56 -2.17
C THR A 118 -11.68 -30.29 -2.78
N MET A 119 -11.55 -30.09 -4.10
CA MET A 119 -12.23 -28.98 -4.81
C MET A 119 -13.75 -28.99 -4.55
N ARG A 120 -14.39 -30.16 -4.69
CA ARG A 120 -15.84 -30.29 -4.43
C ARG A 120 -16.20 -30.06 -2.96
N HIS A 121 -15.30 -30.43 -2.04
CA HIS A 121 -15.46 -30.19 -0.62
C HIS A 121 -15.42 -28.69 -0.31
N ASN A 122 -14.41 -27.97 -0.81
CA ASN A 122 -14.23 -26.53 -0.59
C ASN A 122 -15.44 -25.72 -1.06
N VAL A 123 -15.91 -26.00 -2.28
CA VAL A 123 -17.11 -25.34 -2.85
C VAL A 123 -18.37 -25.58 -2.00
N LYS A 124 -18.48 -26.74 -1.33
CA LYS A 124 -19.63 -27.06 -0.47
C LYS A 124 -19.50 -26.48 0.94
N THR A 125 -18.30 -26.52 1.51
CA THR A 125 -18.01 -26.04 2.86
C THR A 125 -18.21 -24.53 2.95
N GLY A 126 -17.79 -23.80 1.91
CA GLY A 126 -17.84 -22.34 1.89
C GLY A 126 -16.79 -21.72 2.79
N PHE A 127 -16.84 -20.39 2.90
CA PHE A 127 -15.73 -19.63 3.48
C PHE A 127 -15.65 -19.69 5.01
N VAL A 128 -14.43 -19.81 5.52
CA VAL A 128 -14.07 -19.69 6.94
C VAL A 128 -13.07 -18.55 7.15
N TRP A 129 -12.76 -18.25 8.41
CA TRP A 129 -11.55 -17.49 8.76
C TRP A 129 -10.46 -18.52 9.05
N ASP A 130 -9.34 -18.41 8.35
CA ASP A 130 -8.18 -19.30 8.46
C ASP A 130 -7.35 -19.00 9.73
N ASN A 131 -6.18 -19.62 9.85
CA ASN A 131 -5.23 -19.38 10.94
C ASN A 131 -3.78 -19.24 10.45
N ASP A 132 -3.56 -18.72 9.24
CA ASP A 132 -2.21 -18.51 8.72
C ASP A 132 -1.50 -17.35 9.43
N GLN A 133 -0.18 -17.35 9.26
CA GLN A 133 0.73 -16.35 9.81
C GLN A 133 0.40 -14.94 9.32
N PHE A 134 0.71 -13.95 10.16
CA PHE A 134 0.43 -12.54 9.88
C PHE A 134 1.06 -12.05 8.58
N SER A 135 2.32 -12.41 8.33
CA SER A 135 3.04 -12.07 7.10
C SER A 135 2.44 -12.74 5.88
N THR A 136 1.85 -13.92 6.03
CA THR A 136 1.16 -14.63 4.94
C THR A 136 -0.12 -13.88 4.59
N ASN A 137 -1.03 -13.76 5.54
CA ASN A 137 -2.37 -13.17 5.34
C ASN A 137 -2.34 -11.70 4.96
N LEU A 138 -1.47 -10.92 5.58
CA LEU A 138 -1.51 -9.46 5.46
C LEU A 138 -0.37 -8.89 4.61
N PHE A 139 0.48 -9.74 4.01
CA PHE A 139 1.46 -9.31 3.01
C PHE A 139 1.60 -10.29 1.83
N ALA A 140 1.84 -11.58 2.06
CA ALA A 140 2.06 -12.54 0.96
C ALA A 140 0.82 -12.74 0.09
N HIS A 141 -0.37 -12.86 0.68
CA HIS A 141 -1.66 -12.90 -0.03
C HIS A 141 -1.88 -11.62 -0.85
N PRO A 142 -1.79 -10.40 -0.29
CA PRO A 142 -1.76 -9.17 -1.08
C PRO A 142 -0.74 -9.19 -2.22
N TYR A 143 0.50 -9.61 -1.97
CA TYR A 143 1.52 -9.71 -3.03
C TYR A 143 1.10 -10.67 -4.15
N HIS A 144 0.57 -11.84 -3.81
CA HIS A 144 0.06 -12.83 -4.76
C HIS A 144 -1.09 -12.26 -5.60
N GLY A 145 -2.02 -11.52 -4.96
CA GLY A 145 -3.08 -10.80 -5.65
C GLY A 145 -2.57 -9.74 -6.62
N GLY A 146 -1.46 -9.08 -6.25
CA GLY A 146 -0.71 -8.18 -7.12
C GLY A 146 -0.17 -8.85 -8.38
N LEU A 147 0.18 -10.15 -8.33
CA LEU A 147 0.59 -10.92 -9.51
C LEU A 147 -0.58 -11.11 -10.49
N TYR A 148 -1.77 -11.47 -9.99
CA TYR A 148 -2.97 -11.59 -10.81
C TYR A 148 -3.37 -10.25 -11.44
N PHE A 149 -3.33 -9.17 -10.64
CA PHE A 149 -3.55 -7.81 -11.13
C PHE A 149 -2.54 -7.45 -12.23
N ASN A 150 -1.26 -7.77 -12.02
CA ASN A 150 -0.19 -7.49 -12.97
C ASN A 150 -0.27 -8.33 -14.26
N ALA A 151 -0.87 -9.52 -14.22
CA ALA A 151 -1.17 -10.29 -15.43
C ALA A 151 -2.09 -9.49 -16.37
N ALA A 152 -3.11 -8.84 -15.82
CA ALA A 152 -3.98 -7.94 -16.58
C ALA A 152 -3.28 -6.64 -16.98
N ARG A 153 -2.61 -5.94 -16.05
CA ARG A 153 -1.92 -4.67 -16.36
C ARG A 153 -0.88 -4.83 -17.46
N SER A 154 -0.13 -5.93 -17.45
CA SER A 154 0.90 -6.22 -18.46
C SER A 154 0.32 -6.57 -19.83
N ASN A 155 -0.94 -6.99 -19.89
CA ASN A 155 -1.69 -7.32 -21.10
C ASN A 155 -2.59 -6.18 -21.61
N GLY A 156 -2.37 -4.95 -21.12
CA GLY A 156 -2.95 -3.72 -21.65
C GLY A 156 -4.23 -3.24 -20.97
N MET A 157 -4.70 -3.92 -19.92
CA MET A 157 -5.87 -3.53 -19.15
C MET A 157 -5.57 -2.29 -18.32
N ASN A 158 -6.57 -1.42 -18.16
CA ASN A 158 -6.47 -0.31 -17.21
C ASN A 158 -6.59 -0.80 -15.75
N PHE A 159 -6.51 0.12 -14.78
CA PHE A 159 -6.59 -0.19 -13.36
C PHE A 159 -7.86 -0.98 -13.00
N TRP A 160 -9.04 -0.47 -13.36
CA TRP A 160 -10.32 -1.09 -13.02
C TRP A 160 -10.56 -2.42 -13.73
N GLU A 161 -10.15 -2.53 -15.00
CA GLU A 161 -10.20 -3.79 -15.77
C GLU A 161 -9.30 -4.89 -15.19
N SER A 162 -8.29 -4.51 -14.40
CA SER A 162 -7.34 -5.45 -13.78
C SER A 162 -7.84 -5.97 -12.43
N VAL A 163 -8.74 -5.27 -11.74
CA VAL A 163 -9.29 -5.67 -10.43
C VAL A 163 -9.95 -7.06 -10.45
N PRO A 164 -10.80 -7.41 -11.45
CA PRO A 164 -11.43 -8.74 -11.49
C PRO A 164 -10.43 -9.90 -11.57
N TYR A 165 -9.21 -9.68 -12.09
CA TYR A 165 -8.21 -10.74 -12.17
C TYR A 165 -7.63 -11.06 -10.79
N ALA A 166 -7.40 -10.06 -9.94
CA ALA A 166 -7.03 -10.27 -8.53
C ALA A 166 -8.09 -11.06 -7.78
N PHE A 167 -9.36 -10.67 -7.93
CA PHE A 167 -10.49 -11.35 -7.31
C PHE A 167 -10.66 -12.79 -7.80
N CYS A 168 -10.75 -13.00 -9.11
CA CYS A 168 -10.98 -14.33 -9.69
C CYS A 168 -9.78 -15.26 -9.48
N GLY A 169 -8.54 -14.72 -9.52
CA GLY A 169 -7.33 -15.48 -9.24
C GLY A 169 -7.31 -15.97 -7.80
N SER A 170 -7.61 -15.09 -6.85
CA SER A 170 -7.75 -15.47 -5.43
C SER A 170 -8.89 -16.46 -5.20
N LEU A 171 -10.08 -16.20 -5.76
CA LEU A 171 -11.21 -17.12 -5.64
C LEU A 171 -10.86 -18.52 -6.19
N MET A 172 -10.12 -18.59 -7.29
CA MET A 172 -9.65 -19.86 -7.85
C MET A 172 -8.68 -20.57 -6.92
N TRP A 173 -7.76 -19.83 -6.29
CA TRP A 173 -6.83 -20.38 -5.31
C TRP A 173 -7.59 -21.03 -4.15
N GLU A 174 -8.41 -20.25 -3.45
CA GLU A 174 -9.17 -20.68 -2.26
C GLU A 174 -10.09 -21.88 -2.54
N THR A 175 -10.75 -21.88 -3.70
CA THR A 175 -11.78 -22.90 -3.98
C THR A 175 -11.24 -24.15 -4.67
N LEU A 176 -10.13 -24.03 -5.42
CA LEU A 176 -9.64 -25.10 -6.29
C LEU A 176 -8.16 -25.46 -6.11
N CYS A 177 -7.34 -24.65 -5.44
CA CYS A 177 -5.89 -24.87 -5.36
C CYS A 177 -5.41 -25.26 -3.97
N GLU A 178 -6.31 -25.52 -3.02
CA GLU A 178 -5.96 -25.98 -1.68
C GLU A 178 -6.85 -27.14 -1.21
N THR A 179 -6.37 -27.90 -0.22
CA THR A 179 -7.19 -28.92 0.46
C THR A 179 -7.94 -28.38 1.66
N GLU A 180 -7.53 -27.21 2.15
CA GLU A 180 -8.10 -26.50 3.28
C GLU A 180 -9.38 -25.76 2.87
N PRO A 181 -10.31 -25.50 3.81
CA PRO A 181 -11.52 -24.75 3.50
C PRO A 181 -11.17 -23.32 3.03
N PRO A 182 -11.90 -22.77 2.05
CA PRO A 182 -11.59 -21.46 1.49
C PRO A 182 -11.69 -20.37 2.56
N ALA A 183 -10.81 -19.39 2.52
CA ALA A 183 -10.69 -18.35 3.54
C ALA A 183 -11.22 -16.99 3.04
N ILE A 184 -12.15 -16.39 3.80
CA ILE A 184 -12.78 -15.12 3.40
C ILE A 184 -11.79 -13.95 3.55
N ASN A 185 -10.94 -14.01 4.57
CA ASN A 185 -9.92 -13.00 4.75
C ASN A 185 -8.91 -13.02 3.62
N ASP A 186 -8.50 -14.19 3.15
CA ASP A 186 -7.49 -14.28 2.09
C ASP A 186 -8.07 -13.84 0.76
N LEU A 187 -9.34 -14.15 0.49
CA LEU A 187 -10.05 -13.58 -0.65
C LEU A 187 -10.03 -12.05 -0.63
N ILE A 188 -10.32 -11.42 0.51
CA ILE A 188 -10.37 -9.95 0.64
C ILE A 188 -8.96 -9.34 0.60
N ALA A 189 -8.01 -9.88 1.36
CA ALA A 189 -6.63 -9.38 1.46
C ALA A 189 -5.90 -9.51 0.12
N THR A 190 -5.99 -10.69 -0.51
CA THR A 190 -5.42 -10.95 -1.85
C THR A 190 -6.04 -10.02 -2.88
N THR A 191 -7.37 -9.82 -2.86
CA THR A 191 -8.02 -8.94 -3.84
C THR A 191 -7.66 -7.47 -3.63
N VAL A 192 -8.03 -6.89 -2.48
CA VAL A 192 -7.96 -5.45 -2.29
C VAL A 192 -6.52 -4.98 -2.05
N GLY A 193 -5.78 -5.70 -1.20
CA GLY A 193 -4.35 -5.44 -0.99
C GLY A 193 -3.53 -5.69 -2.26
N GLY A 194 -3.89 -6.72 -3.03
CA GLY A 194 -3.23 -7.02 -4.30
C GLY A 194 -3.45 -5.99 -5.40
N VAL A 195 -4.61 -5.35 -5.46
CA VAL A 195 -4.81 -4.19 -6.36
C VAL A 195 -3.82 -3.06 -6.02
N CYS A 196 -3.59 -2.79 -4.74
CA CYS A 196 -2.67 -1.75 -4.30
C CYS A 196 -1.21 -2.09 -4.64
N ILE A 197 -0.72 -3.26 -4.18
CA ILE A 197 0.65 -3.71 -4.44
C ILE A 197 0.89 -3.91 -5.94
N GLY A 198 -0.08 -4.47 -6.66
CA GLY A 198 -0.02 -4.68 -8.11
C GLY A 198 0.17 -3.38 -8.87
N GLU A 199 -0.67 -2.37 -8.62
CA GLU A 199 -0.54 -1.08 -9.33
C GLU A 199 0.79 -0.38 -9.01
N VAL A 200 1.19 -0.34 -7.73
CA VAL A 200 2.46 0.27 -7.30
C VAL A 200 3.64 -0.43 -7.99
N THR A 201 3.70 -1.76 -7.95
CA THR A 201 4.80 -2.53 -8.58
C THR A 201 4.80 -2.36 -10.11
N SER A 202 3.64 -2.36 -10.75
CA SER A 202 3.52 -2.11 -12.19
C SER A 202 4.09 -0.73 -12.57
N ARG A 203 3.70 0.33 -11.86
CA ARG A 203 4.17 1.71 -12.11
C ARG A 203 5.66 1.87 -11.81
N ILE A 204 6.17 1.32 -10.71
CA ILE A 204 7.60 1.36 -10.39
C ILE A 204 8.42 0.64 -11.47
N SER A 205 7.93 -0.49 -11.98
CA SER A 205 8.66 -1.21 -13.04
C SER A 205 8.80 -0.37 -14.32
N ASP A 206 7.81 0.47 -14.66
CA ASP A 206 7.88 1.38 -15.83
C ASP A 206 8.95 2.46 -15.67
N LEU A 207 9.31 2.83 -14.44
CA LEU A 207 10.42 3.75 -14.17
C LEU A 207 11.78 3.12 -14.52
N ILE A 208 11.87 1.79 -14.42
CA ILE A 208 13.11 1.03 -14.57
C ILE A 208 13.43 0.72 -16.04
N TYR A 209 12.41 0.36 -16.83
CA TYR A 209 12.60 -0.08 -18.22
C TYR A 209 12.99 1.09 -19.17
N ASP A 210 14.01 0.86 -19.99
CA ASP A 210 14.41 1.73 -21.12
C ASP A 210 14.94 0.86 -22.27
N ASP A 211 14.19 0.81 -23.38
CA ASP A 211 14.47 -0.03 -24.54
C ASP A 211 15.62 0.46 -25.43
N ARG A 212 16.23 1.62 -25.14
CA ARG A 212 17.45 2.05 -25.85
C ARG A 212 18.71 1.38 -25.32
N GLN A 213 18.67 0.91 -24.07
CA GLN A 213 19.84 0.44 -23.35
C GLN A 213 20.38 -0.86 -23.96
N ARG A 214 21.69 -1.08 -23.81
CA ARG A 214 22.39 -2.27 -24.33
C ARG A 214 23.32 -2.86 -23.27
N GLY A 215 23.73 -4.10 -23.47
CA GLY A 215 24.71 -4.79 -22.62
C GLY A 215 24.25 -4.88 -21.16
N PHE A 216 25.18 -4.67 -20.22
CA PHE A 216 24.89 -4.79 -18.79
C PHE A 216 23.84 -3.78 -18.30
N GLY A 217 23.79 -2.57 -18.87
CA GLY A 217 22.77 -1.57 -18.51
C GLY A 217 21.35 -2.02 -18.86
N ARG A 218 21.18 -2.76 -19.97
CA ARG A 218 19.91 -3.41 -20.31
C ARG A 218 19.60 -4.54 -19.34
N PHE A 219 20.55 -5.45 -19.13
CA PHE A 219 20.39 -6.58 -18.22
C PHE A 219 19.98 -6.13 -16.81
N ALA A 220 20.68 -5.15 -16.23
CA ALA A 220 20.39 -4.65 -14.89
C ALA A 220 18.98 -4.06 -14.77
N ARG A 221 18.50 -3.35 -15.80
CA ARG A 221 17.13 -2.82 -15.83
C ARG A 221 16.08 -3.91 -15.96
N GLU A 222 16.28 -4.89 -16.83
CA GLU A 222 15.36 -6.03 -16.95
C GLU A 222 15.34 -6.86 -15.67
N PHE A 223 16.50 -7.08 -15.04
CA PHE A 223 16.60 -7.80 -13.76
C PHE A 223 15.92 -7.04 -12.61
N LEU A 224 16.20 -5.75 -12.43
CA LEU A 224 15.55 -4.92 -11.42
C LEU A 224 14.04 -4.82 -11.67
N GLY A 225 13.62 -4.69 -12.94
CA GLY A 225 12.22 -4.72 -13.32
C GLY A 225 11.53 -6.04 -12.98
N ALA A 226 12.24 -7.17 -13.13
CA ALA A 226 11.74 -8.50 -12.75
C ALA A 226 11.60 -8.68 -11.24
N LEU A 227 12.48 -8.08 -10.43
CA LEU A 227 12.36 -8.10 -8.97
C LEU A 227 11.15 -7.28 -8.49
N VAL A 228 10.82 -6.20 -9.18
CA VAL A 228 9.69 -5.33 -8.81
C VAL A 228 8.36 -5.88 -9.34
N CYS A 229 8.29 -6.25 -10.63
CA CYS A 229 7.07 -6.72 -11.29
C CYS A 229 7.39 -7.96 -12.14
N PRO A 230 7.44 -9.16 -11.54
CA PRO A 230 7.91 -10.36 -12.22
C PRO A 230 7.00 -10.78 -13.40
N VAL A 231 5.69 -10.57 -13.29
CA VAL A 231 4.73 -10.92 -14.36
C VAL A 231 4.98 -10.08 -15.61
N LYS A 232 5.22 -8.78 -15.45
CA LYS A 232 5.55 -7.90 -16.57
C LYS A 232 6.89 -8.25 -17.19
N ALA A 233 7.90 -8.58 -16.38
CA ALA A 233 9.19 -9.03 -16.90
C ALA A 233 9.07 -10.34 -17.70
N LEU A 234 8.28 -11.31 -17.23
CA LEU A 234 7.99 -12.52 -17.98
C LEU A 234 7.33 -12.18 -19.33
N ASN A 235 6.33 -11.30 -19.33
CA ASN A 235 5.67 -10.88 -20.57
C ASN A 235 6.61 -10.19 -21.53
N ARG A 236 7.54 -9.37 -21.04
CA ARG A 236 8.59 -8.75 -21.87
C ARG A 236 9.56 -9.79 -22.45
N ILE A 237 9.90 -10.83 -21.69
CA ILE A 237 10.76 -11.93 -22.19
C ILE A 237 10.04 -12.71 -23.29
N VAL A 238 8.77 -13.06 -23.07
CA VAL A 238 7.95 -13.85 -24.01
C VAL A 238 7.56 -13.04 -25.25
N SER A 239 7.23 -11.76 -25.10
CA SER A 239 6.92 -10.87 -26.23
C SER A 239 8.15 -10.53 -27.07
N GLY A 240 9.34 -10.71 -26.50
CA GLY A 240 10.62 -10.34 -27.10
C GLY A 240 11.07 -8.92 -26.79
N ASP A 241 10.26 -8.13 -26.08
CA ASP A 241 10.59 -6.74 -25.72
C ASP A 241 11.86 -6.66 -24.87
N ALA A 242 12.07 -7.58 -23.92
CA ALA A 242 13.27 -7.61 -23.08
C ALA A 242 14.58 -7.65 -23.89
N TRP A 243 14.54 -8.21 -25.10
CA TRP A 243 15.69 -8.39 -25.98
C TRP A 243 15.78 -7.35 -27.10
N ARG A 244 14.68 -6.67 -27.41
CA ARG A 244 14.59 -5.73 -28.54
C ARG A 244 15.09 -4.35 -28.13
N VAL A 245 16.05 -3.82 -28.89
CA VAL A 245 16.52 -2.43 -28.75
C VAL A 245 15.74 -1.53 -29.68
N ARG A 246 15.20 -0.41 -29.15
CA ARG A 246 14.35 0.53 -29.89
C ARG A 246 14.94 1.94 -29.88
N THR A 247 14.73 2.69 -30.96
CA THR A 247 15.11 4.12 -31.06
C THR A 247 13.92 5.07 -30.90
N SER A 248 12.70 4.58 -31.07
CA SER A 248 11.43 5.26 -30.78
C SER A 248 10.59 4.39 -29.83
N TYR A 249 9.63 5.00 -29.12
CA TYR A 249 8.72 4.33 -28.18
C TYR A 249 9.44 3.48 -27.12
N TYR A 250 10.54 4.00 -26.57
CA TYR A 250 11.48 3.24 -25.76
C TYR A 250 11.36 3.49 -24.25
N LYS A 251 10.69 4.58 -23.83
CA LYS A 251 10.42 4.85 -22.41
C LYS A 251 9.04 4.39 -22.02
N TYR A 252 8.89 3.91 -20.80
CA TYR A 252 7.60 3.47 -20.26
C TYR A 252 6.96 4.49 -19.33
N HIS A 253 7.71 5.51 -18.91
CA HIS A 253 7.25 6.55 -17.99
C HIS A 253 7.53 7.96 -18.53
N ASP A 254 6.58 8.86 -18.29
CA ASP A 254 6.66 10.29 -18.60
C ASP A 254 6.92 11.09 -17.31
N TYR A 255 8.17 11.52 -17.12
CA TYR A 255 8.61 12.26 -15.94
C TYR A 255 8.14 13.72 -15.92
N GLU A 256 7.73 14.27 -17.07
CA GLU A 256 7.23 15.65 -17.14
C GLU A 256 5.79 15.71 -16.67
N ARG A 257 4.98 14.73 -17.09
CA ARG A 257 3.59 14.59 -16.68
C ARG A 257 3.43 14.02 -15.27
N LEU A 258 4.25 13.03 -14.91
CA LEU A 258 4.16 12.31 -13.64
C LEU A 258 5.54 12.34 -12.97
N PRO A 259 5.88 13.42 -12.24
CA PRO A 259 7.17 13.54 -11.58
C PRO A 259 7.35 12.45 -10.53
N VAL A 260 8.59 12.01 -10.32
CA VAL A 260 8.90 10.95 -9.35
C VAL A 260 10.05 11.40 -8.48
N SER A 261 9.91 11.20 -7.17
CA SER A 261 11.02 11.35 -6.22
C SER A 261 11.29 10.02 -5.51
N LEU A 262 12.50 9.51 -5.69
CA LEU A 262 12.96 8.28 -5.03
C LEU A 262 14.12 8.58 -4.09
N ASN A 263 13.92 8.27 -2.81
CA ASN A 263 14.93 8.33 -1.76
C ASN A 263 15.19 6.93 -1.20
N LEU A 264 16.45 6.52 -1.19
CA LEU A 264 16.90 5.29 -0.55
C LEU A 264 17.66 5.67 0.71
N SER A 265 17.34 5.08 1.86
CA SER A 265 18.14 5.27 3.06
C SER A 265 18.61 3.94 3.62
N ALA A 266 19.80 3.96 4.23
CA ALA A 266 20.37 2.82 4.92
C ALA A 266 21.06 3.26 6.20
N GLY A 267 20.87 2.51 7.27
CA GLY A 267 21.35 2.93 8.58
C GLY A 267 21.06 1.92 9.68
N TYR A 268 20.97 2.44 10.91
CA TYR A 268 20.66 1.66 12.10
C TYR A 268 19.35 2.15 12.71
N ARG A 269 18.49 1.19 13.05
CA ARG A 269 17.26 1.36 13.82
C ARG A 269 17.45 0.74 15.19
N TYR A 270 17.10 1.46 16.23
CA TYR A 270 17.03 0.97 17.59
C TYR A 270 15.55 0.80 17.96
N LEU A 271 15.18 -0.38 18.46
CA LEU A 271 13.83 -0.73 18.89
C LEU A 271 13.86 -1.07 20.38
N ALA A 272 13.09 -0.35 21.18
CA ALA A 272 12.95 -0.57 22.61
C ALA A 272 11.48 -0.73 22.98
N ASP A 273 11.19 -1.75 23.78
CA ASP A 273 9.85 -2.07 24.26
C ASP A 273 9.61 -1.54 25.68
N ASP A 274 8.34 -1.50 26.07
CA ASP A 274 7.89 -1.18 27.43
C ASP A 274 8.48 0.12 28.00
N ASN A 275 8.54 1.17 27.16
CA ASN A 275 9.16 2.47 27.49
C ASN A 275 10.61 2.41 28.03
N ALA A 276 11.31 1.29 27.87
CA ALA A 276 12.66 1.10 28.37
C ALA A 276 13.68 1.67 27.36
N MET A 277 13.83 2.99 27.31
CA MET A 277 14.67 3.70 26.31
C MET A 277 16.10 3.16 26.13
N PHE A 278 16.69 2.50 27.12
CA PHE A 278 18.06 1.98 27.08
C PHE A 278 18.16 0.44 27.10
N ARG A 279 17.03 -0.25 26.89
CA ARG A 279 16.94 -1.69 26.79
C ARG A 279 16.21 -2.06 25.49
N GLY A 280 16.98 -2.41 24.46
CA GLY A 280 16.43 -2.57 23.12
C GLY A 280 17.37 -3.34 22.19
N GLU A 281 16.96 -3.48 20.94
CA GLU A 281 17.73 -4.14 19.89
C GLU A 281 18.09 -3.17 18.77
N SER A 282 19.36 -3.19 18.35
CA SER A 282 19.82 -2.48 17.15
C SER A 282 19.71 -3.36 15.91
N ASN A 283 19.06 -2.84 14.88
CA ASN A 283 18.75 -3.53 13.64
C ASN A 283 19.22 -2.65 12.46
N PRO A 284 20.17 -3.10 11.63
CA PRO A 284 20.45 -2.40 10.38
C PRO A 284 19.21 -2.41 9.48
N TYR A 285 18.99 -1.36 8.73
CA TYR A 285 17.82 -1.24 7.84
C TYR A 285 18.18 -0.65 6.48
N VAL A 286 17.32 -0.92 5.51
CA VAL A 286 17.22 -0.21 4.23
C VAL A 286 15.78 0.25 4.07
N ASN A 287 15.57 1.52 3.75
CA ASN A 287 14.25 2.08 3.48
C ASN A 287 14.18 2.62 2.05
N VAL A 288 13.04 2.39 1.42
CA VAL A 288 12.68 2.89 0.09
C VAL A 288 11.51 3.84 0.27
N ASN A 289 11.74 5.13 0.02
CA ASN A 289 10.71 6.16 0.06
C ASN A 289 10.51 6.73 -1.34
N LEU A 290 9.32 6.53 -1.89
CA LEU A 290 8.92 6.93 -3.23
C LEU A 290 7.69 7.83 -3.17
N THR A 291 7.73 8.94 -3.89
CA THR A 291 6.55 9.73 -4.26
C THR A 291 6.44 9.74 -5.77
N TYR A 292 5.28 9.34 -6.28
CA TYR A 292 4.97 9.28 -7.70
C TYR A 292 3.81 10.22 -7.99
N GLY A 293 3.96 11.08 -9.01
CA GLY A 293 2.98 12.10 -9.37
C GLY A 293 2.99 13.34 -8.48
N ASP A 294 2.20 14.33 -8.86
CA ASP A 294 1.90 15.52 -8.05
C ASP A 294 0.39 15.51 -7.72
N PRO A 295 -0.02 15.47 -6.43
CA PRO A 295 -1.43 15.42 -6.09
C PRO A 295 -2.19 16.70 -6.49
N PHE A 296 -1.48 17.80 -6.77
CA PHE A 296 -2.06 19.09 -7.15
C PHE A 296 -2.08 19.33 -8.67
N ASP A 297 -1.66 18.37 -9.50
CA ASP A 297 -1.72 18.48 -10.95
C ASP A 297 -3.10 18.07 -11.47
N GLU A 298 -3.93 19.07 -11.79
CA GLU A 298 -5.29 18.90 -12.31
C GLU A 298 -5.34 18.17 -13.68
N SER A 299 -4.22 18.05 -14.40
CA SER A 299 -4.16 17.34 -15.69
C SER A 299 -4.04 15.81 -15.53
N THR A 300 -3.85 15.33 -14.30
CA THR A 300 -3.69 13.91 -13.97
C THR A 300 -4.64 13.50 -12.85
N ASN A 301 -5.53 12.56 -13.13
CA ASN A 301 -6.54 12.12 -12.16
C ASN A 301 -6.93 10.65 -12.30
N LYS A 302 -6.18 9.86 -13.06
CA LYS A 302 -6.45 8.42 -13.15
C LYS A 302 -6.00 7.75 -11.85
N PRO A 303 -6.57 6.57 -11.50
CA PRO A 303 -6.10 5.82 -10.34
C PRO A 303 -4.59 5.62 -10.37
N TYR A 304 -3.95 5.95 -9.25
CA TYR A 304 -2.51 5.92 -9.01
C TYR A 304 -1.68 6.81 -9.94
N ASP A 305 -2.27 7.87 -10.51
CA ASP A 305 -1.47 8.97 -11.06
C ASP A 305 -0.72 9.73 -9.95
N TYR A 306 -1.22 9.68 -8.71
CA TYR A 306 -0.47 10.02 -7.50
C TYR A 306 -0.44 8.84 -6.51
N PHE A 307 0.74 8.49 -6.02
CA PHE A 307 0.89 7.55 -4.90
C PHE A 307 2.19 7.75 -4.13
N THR A 308 2.24 7.27 -2.89
CA THR A 308 3.48 7.16 -2.10
C THR A 308 3.71 5.73 -1.67
N ALA A 309 4.98 5.33 -1.62
CA ALA A 309 5.40 4.05 -1.05
C ALA A 309 6.57 4.29 -0.08
N ASP A 310 6.40 3.86 1.16
CA ASP A 310 7.45 3.81 2.17
C ASP A 310 7.62 2.36 2.65
N ILE A 311 8.77 1.76 2.35
CA ILE A 311 9.02 0.33 2.61
C ILE A 311 10.31 0.20 3.40
N THR A 312 10.25 -0.45 4.56
CA THR A 312 11.40 -0.61 5.46
C THR A 312 11.79 -2.08 5.61
N PHE A 313 12.97 -2.40 5.10
CA PHE A 313 13.61 -3.71 5.22
C PHE A 313 14.54 -3.76 6.44
N GLY A 314 14.30 -4.68 7.36
CA GLY A 314 15.19 -4.99 8.48
C GLY A 314 16.22 -6.04 8.08
N LEU A 315 17.49 -5.82 8.39
CA LEU A 315 18.59 -6.73 8.07
C LEU A 315 19.11 -7.47 9.32
N SER A 316 18.22 -7.74 10.28
CA SER A 316 18.50 -8.49 11.50
C SER A 316 17.80 -9.84 11.46
N SER A 317 18.36 -10.87 12.09
CA SER A 317 17.79 -12.21 12.15
C SER A 317 16.61 -12.35 13.13
N ASN A 318 16.47 -11.42 14.08
CA ASN A 318 15.36 -11.41 15.06
C ASN A 318 14.20 -10.53 14.58
N GLN A 319 14.56 -9.49 13.82
CA GLN A 319 13.74 -8.64 12.96
C GLN A 319 12.90 -9.36 11.88
N PRO A 320 11.61 -9.09 11.62
CA PRO A 320 11.06 -9.40 10.30
C PRO A 320 11.84 -8.69 9.18
N LEU A 321 12.11 -9.38 8.07
CA LEU A 321 12.81 -8.78 6.92
C LEU A 321 12.06 -7.56 6.38
N ILE A 322 10.73 -7.64 6.31
CA ILE A 322 9.86 -6.53 5.95
C ILE A 322 9.19 -6.06 7.23
N SER A 323 9.70 -4.97 7.79
CA SER A 323 9.21 -4.44 9.07
C SER A 323 8.12 -3.39 8.93
N GLY A 324 8.00 -2.78 7.74
CA GLY A 324 7.01 -1.77 7.44
C GLY A 324 6.76 -1.67 5.93
N VAL A 325 5.49 -1.61 5.54
CA VAL A 325 5.05 -1.28 4.18
C VAL A 325 3.94 -0.26 4.33
N HIS A 326 4.11 0.93 3.77
CA HIS A 326 3.13 2.01 3.81
C HIS A 326 2.86 2.54 2.42
N LEU A 327 1.71 2.16 1.87
CA LEU A 327 1.28 2.58 0.54
C LEU A 327 0.03 3.46 0.66
N LEU A 328 0.04 4.54 -0.11
CA LEU A 328 -1.09 5.43 -0.31
C LEU A 328 -1.26 5.61 -1.81
N GLY A 329 -2.41 5.21 -2.35
CA GLY A 329 -2.77 5.43 -3.75
C GLY A 329 -3.97 6.36 -3.89
N GLN A 330 -3.87 7.39 -4.72
CA GLN A 330 -5.02 8.18 -5.13
C GLN A 330 -5.87 7.38 -6.11
N LEU A 331 -7.15 7.18 -5.82
CA LEU A 331 -8.10 6.60 -6.77
C LEU A 331 -8.74 7.69 -7.63
N TRP A 332 -8.96 8.86 -7.04
CA TRP A 332 -9.54 10.06 -7.66
C TRP A 332 -9.32 11.26 -6.74
N SER A 333 -9.10 12.45 -7.28
CA SER A 333 -9.07 13.73 -6.55
C SER A 333 -9.74 14.85 -7.34
N ALA A 334 -10.05 15.94 -6.64
CA ALA A 334 -10.47 17.20 -7.24
C ALA A 334 -10.05 18.40 -6.38
N PRO A 335 -9.74 19.54 -7.03
CA PRO A 335 -9.39 20.76 -6.33
C PRO A 335 -10.61 21.29 -5.57
N VAL A 336 -10.42 21.60 -4.29
CA VAL A 336 -11.43 22.24 -3.42
C VAL A 336 -11.10 23.71 -3.22
N TYR A 337 -9.82 24.07 -3.27
CA TYR A 337 -9.38 25.46 -3.16
C TYR A 337 -8.08 25.70 -3.91
N THR A 338 -8.08 26.73 -4.75
CA THR A 338 -6.88 27.25 -5.41
C THR A 338 -6.91 28.77 -5.36
N GLY A 339 -6.03 29.39 -4.57
CA GLY A 339 -5.96 30.85 -4.43
C GLY A 339 -4.90 31.30 -3.43
N ASN A 340 -4.35 32.51 -3.58
CA ASN A 340 -3.32 33.06 -2.68
C ASN A 340 -2.13 32.12 -2.40
N ASP A 341 -1.65 31.40 -3.43
CA ASP A 341 -0.58 30.38 -3.35
C ASP A 341 -0.90 29.18 -2.42
N MET A 342 -2.16 29.04 -2.01
CA MET A 342 -2.70 27.88 -1.31
C MET A 342 -3.42 26.97 -2.29
N GLN A 343 -3.20 25.67 -2.13
CA GLN A 343 -3.86 24.62 -2.91
C GLN A 343 -4.43 23.58 -1.94
N ALA A 344 -5.62 23.06 -2.25
CA ALA A 344 -6.28 22.02 -1.47
C ALA A 344 -7.00 21.03 -2.38
N GLU A 345 -6.69 19.75 -2.19
CA GLU A 345 -7.22 18.65 -2.98
C GLU A 345 -8.00 17.70 -2.07
N PHE A 346 -9.25 17.41 -2.42
CA PHE A 346 -10.03 16.36 -1.78
C PHE A 346 -10.08 15.16 -2.71
N GLY A 347 -9.92 13.95 -2.17
CA GLY A 347 -9.94 12.75 -2.99
C GLY A 347 -10.33 11.50 -2.24
N LEU A 348 -10.46 10.42 -3.00
CA LEU A 348 -10.58 9.06 -2.50
C LEU A 348 -9.23 8.38 -2.62
N PHE A 349 -8.79 7.76 -1.52
CA PHE A 349 -7.48 7.17 -1.39
C PHE A 349 -7.60 5.73 -0.88
N GLN A 350 -6.77 4.86 -1.43
CA GLN A 350 -6.57 3.50 -0.94
C GLN A 350 -5.30 3.49 -0.07
N HIS A 351 -5.40 2.92 1.13
CA HIS A 351 -4.22 2.67 1.95
C HIS A 351 -3.96 1.17 2.07
N PHE A 352 -2.67 0.83 2.09
CA PHE A 352 -2.17 -0.48 2.48
C PHE A 352 -1.01 -0.25 3.44
N ASN A 353 -1.24 -0.48 4.73
CA ASN A 353 -0.22 -0.38 5.76
C ASN A 353 -0.02 -1.73 6.42
N TYR A 354 1.25 -2.08 6.63
CA TYR A 354 1.68 -3.30 7.31
C TYR A 354 2.81 -2.93 8.27
N TYR A 355 2.63 -3.24 9.55
CA TYR A 355 3.62 -3.12 10.60
C TYR A 355 3.82 -4.50 11.22
N ASP A 356 5.07 -4.93 11.29
CA ASP A 356 5.40 -6.21 11.92
C ASP A 356 6.67 -6.09 12.78
N SER A 357 6.64 -6.80 13.89
CA SER A 357 7.75 -6.88 14.83
C SER A 357 7.75 -8.23 15.53
N GLN A 358 8.88 -8.54 16.14
CA GLN A 358 9.10 -9.70 16.98
C GLN A 358 9.60 -9.25 18.36
N PRO A 359 9.56 -10.12 19.39
CA PRO A 359 10.04 -9.78 20.72
C PRO A 359 11.47 -9.22 20.69
N VAL A 360 11.73 -8.20 21.50
CA VAL A 360 13.01 -7.50 21.53
C VAL A 360 14.02 -8.34 22.30
N LYS A 361 15.19 -8.66 21.70
CA LYS A 361 16.19 -9.58 22.30
C LYS A 361 16.55 -9.27 23.76
N ASP A 362 16.89 -8.01 24.03
CA ASP A 362 17.27 -7.55 25.36
C ASP A 362 16.08 -7.00 26.16
N GLY A 363 14.86 -7.06 25.60
CA GLY A 363 13.64 -6.44 26.11
C GLY A 363 12.76 -7.38 26.96
N THR A 364 11.45 -7.20 26.86
CA THR A 364 10.46 -8.17 27.34
C THR A 364 10.25 -9.30 26.32
N SER A 365 9.55 -10.36 26.73
CA SER A 365 9.11 -11.41 25.81
C SER A 365 7.87 -11.02 25.00
N MET A 366 7.34 -9.80 25.15
CA MET A 366 6.13 -9.37 24.45
C MET A 366 6.47 -8.92 23.03
N VAL A 367 5.57 -9.22 22.09
CA VAL A 367 5.63 -8.63 20.74
C VAL A 367 5.21 -7.16 20.86
N PRO A 368 6.06 -6.19 20.48
CA PRO A 368 5.79 -4.77 20.71
C PRO A 368 4.55 -4.28 19.97
N PHE A 369 4.48 -4.53 18.66
CA PHE A 369 3.34 -4.15 17.83
C PHE A 369 3.24 -5.04 16.58
N ARG A 370 2.01 -5.25 16.12
CA ARG A 370 1.72 -5.87 14.84
C ARG A 370 0.35 -5.37 14.41
N ILE A 371 0.28 -4.69 13.27
CA ILE A 371 -0.99 -4.20 12.73
C ILE A 371 -0.92 -4.07 11.22
N SER A 372 -2.03 -4.33 10.54
CA SER A 372 -2.15 -4.09 9.11
C SER A 372 -3.56 -3.66 8.73
N GLU A 373 -3.64 -2.75 7.76
CA GLU A 373 -4.87 -2.41 7.03
C GLU A 373 -4.75 -2.99 5.61
N ALA A 374 -4.94 -4.30 5.47
CA ALA A 374 -4.77 -5.01 4.20
C ALA A 374 -5.79 -4.60 3.14
N ALA A 375 -7.00 -4.19 3.55
CA ALA A 375 -8.05 -3.72 2.65
C ALA A 375 -8.68 -2.44 3.21
N SER A 376 -8.26 -1.27 2.72
CA SER A 376 -8.83 0.00 3.17
C SER A 376 -8.99 1.04 2.07
N VAL A 377 -10.01 1.87 2.20
CA VAL A 377 -10.28 2.99 1.29
C VAL A 377 -11.02 4.09 2.05
N GLY A 378 -10.77 5.35 1.70
CA GLY A 378 -11.60 6.43 2.21
C GLY A 378 -11.17 7.82 1.73
N PRO A 379 -11.89 8.85 2.17
CA PRO A 379 -11.60 10.22 1.78
C PRO A 379 -10.32 10.74 2.42
N GLY A 380 -9.73 11.74 1.76
CA GLY A 380 -8.63 12.52 2.30
C GLY A 380 -8.56 13.91 1.73
N VAL A 381 -7.82 14.77 2.42
CA VAL A 381 -7.51 16.11 1.95
C VAL A 381 -6.01 16.35 2.05
N ILE A 382 -5.44 16.92 0.99
CA ILE A 382 -4.05 17.35 0.90
C ILE A 382 -4.05 18.87 0.72
N TYR A 383 -3.49 19.58 1.70
CA TYR A 383 -3.38 21.03 1.71
C TYR A 383 -1.93 21.47 1.57
N LYS A 384 -1.65 22.37 0.63
CA LYS A 384 -0.37 23.05 0.47
C LYS A 384 -0.52 24.52 0.79
N PHE A 385 0.31 25.00 1.71
CA PHE A 385 0.33 26.37 2.18
C PHE A 385 1.37 27.21 1.43
N PRO A 386 1.25 28.55 1.45
CA PRO A 386 2.18 29.44 0.78
C PRO A 386 3.57 29.33 1.40
N GLN A 387 4.59 29.67 0.61
CA GLN A 387 5.95 29.80 1.10
C GLN A 387 6.05 30.92 2.16
N ILE A 388 6.67 30.61 3.31
CA ILE A 388 6.89 31.57 4.40
C ILE A 388 8.38 31.62 4.75
N GLY A 389 9.07 32.64 4.24
CA GLY A 389 10.51 32.81 4.48
C GLY A 389 11.32 31.62 3.97
N ASN A 390 12.02 30.93 4.88
CA ASN A 390 12.83 29.75 4.55
C ASN A 390 12.02 28.45 4.42
N LEU A 391 10.74 28.44 4.82
CA LEU A 391 9.84 27.29 4.65
C LEU A 391 9.29 27.32 3.23
N THR A 392 9.93 26.56 2.34
CA THR A 392 9.64 26.55 0.89
C THR A 392 8.38 25.75 0.56
N ARG A 393 8.05 24.75 1.37
CA ARG A 393 6.83 23.96 1.25
C ARG A 393 6.32 23.61 2.64
N LEU A 394 5.04 23.89 2.88
CA LEU A 394 4.31 23.36 4.03
C LEU A 394 3.10 22.63 3.49
N GLU A 395 2.98 21.36 3.85
CA GLU A 395 1.88 20.51 3.42
C GLU A 395 1.26 19.80 4.61
N GLN A 396 -0.07 19.76 4.65
CA GLN A 396 -0.83 18.99 5.61
C GLN A 396 -1.71 18.00 4.87
N ARG A 397 -1.59 16.72 5.21
CA ARG A 397 -2.42 15.65 4.70
C ARG A 397 -3.27 15.10 5.83
N VAL A 398 -4.54 14.84 5.56
CA VAL A 398 -5.45 14.18 6.51
C VAL A 398 -6.27 13.16 5.76
N PHE A 399 -6.31 11.93 6.25
CA PHE A 399 -7.06 10.83 5.66
C PHE A 399 -7.90 10.13 6.71
N ILE A 400 -9.09 9.68 6.31
CA ILE A 400 -9.94 8.80 7.10
C ILE A 400 -10.30 7.63 6.19
N SER A 401 -9.94 6.40 6.58
CA SER A 401 -10.17 5.21 5.77
C SER A 401 -11.03 4.20 6.52
N GLY A 402 -11.99 3.60 5.82
CA GLY A 402 -12.66 2.40 6.30
C GLY A 402 -11.77 1.20 6.03
N ILE A 403 -11.49 0.41 7.07
CA ILE A 403 -10.74 -0.84 6.98
C ILE A 403 -11.76 -1.96 6.82
N LEU A 404 -11.86 -2.53 5.62
CA LEU A 404 -12.71 -3.68 5.32
C LEU A 404 -12.13 -4.96 5.93
N LEU A 405 -10.81 -5.09 5.86
CA LEU A 405 -10.06 -6.16 6.50
C LEU A 405 -8.71 -5.62 6.98
N GLY A 406 -8.40 -5.91 8.23
CA GLY A 406 -7.09 -5.71 8.83
C GLY A 406 -6.82 -6.77 9.88
N GLY A 407 -5.63 -6.70 10.46
CA GLY A 407 -5.25 -7.55 11.59
C GLY A 407 -4.43 -6.78 12.61
N SER A 408 -4.50 -7.21 13.86
CA SER A 408 -3.84 -6.61 15.00
C SER A 408 -3.39 -7.71 15.95
N LEU A 409 -2.22 -7.57 16.57
CA LEU A 409 -1.72 -8.54 17.58
C LEU A 409 -2.80 -8.94 18.59
N SER A 410 -2.83 -10.22 18.95
CA SER A 410 -3.58 -10.72 20.10
C SER A 410 -2.62 -11.18 21.19
N ASP A 411 -3.00 -10.93 22.43
CA ASP A 411 -2.20 -11.29 23.61
C ASP A 411 -2.61 -12.66 24.18
N TYR A 412 -3.77 -13.18 23.78
CA TYR A 412 -4.35 -14.43 24.32
C TYR A 412 -4.65 -15.48 23.23
N TYR A 413 -4.94 -15.05 22.00
CA TYR A 413 -5.16 -15.94 20.87
C TYR A 413 -3.85 -16.49 20.35
N ASN A 414 -3.69 -17.81 20.38
CA ASN A 414 -2.58 -18.52 19.74
C ASN A 414 -3.09 -19.87 19.22
N VAL A 415 -3.33 -19.95 17.92
CA VAL A 415 -3.84 -21.17 17.26
C VAL A 415 -3.00 -21.44 16.01
N ILE A 416 -2.38 -22.62 15.95
CA ILE A 416 -1.35 -22.97 14.96
C ILE A 416 -0.25 -21.91 14.96
N ASP A 417 -0.20 -21.08 13.91
CA ASP A 417 0.81 -20.05 13.71
C ASP A 417 0.23 -18.63 13.83
N ARG A 418 -1.07 -18.51 14.15
CA ARG A 418 -1.76 -17.22 14.29
C ARG A 418 -1.84 -16.77 15.74
N ASP A 419 -1.21 -15.64 16.01
CA ASP A 419 -1.17 -14.91 17.29
C ASP A 419 -1.82 -13.51 17.20
N TYR A 420 -2.70 -13.31 16.22
CA TYR A 420 -3.30 -12.01 15.94
C TYR A 420 -4.79 -12.14 15.65
N ASN A 421 -5.51 -11.06 15.92
CA ASN A 421 -6.91 -10.93 15.60
C ASN A 421 -7.08 -10.28 14.23
N MET A 422 -8.10 -10.71 13.51
CA MET A 422 -8.58 -10.10 12.29
C MET A 422 -9.83 -9.28 12.56
N GLY A 423 -10.13 -8.35 11.66
CA GLY A 423 -11.31 -7.53 11.83
C GLY A 423 -11.50 -6.48 10.77
N SER A 424 -12.51 -5.66 10.99
CA SER A 424 -12.78 -4.45 10.22
C SER A 424 -12.87 -3.25 11.15
N GLY A 425 -12.75 -2.06 10.62
CA GLY A 425 -12.70 -0.86 11.44
C GLY A 425 -12.38 0.39 10.64
N TYR A 426 -11.56 1.27 11.20
CA TYR A 426 -11.17 2.50 10.53
C TYR A 426 -9.75 2.92 10.91
N SER A 427 -9.17 3.78 10.08
CA SER A 427 -7.94 4.48 10.39
C SER A 427 -8.08 5.97 10.12
N ALA A 428 -7.35 6.77 10.90
CA ALA A 428 -7.22 8.21 10.71
C ALA A 428 -5.74 8.54 10.65
N LYS A 429 -5.31 9.29 9.64
CA LYS A 429 -3.90 9.60 9.41
C LYS A 429 -3.73 11.08 9.18
N ALA A 430 -2.70 11.65 9.78
CA ALA A 430 -2.30 13.02 9.55
C ALA A 430 -0.80 13.09 9.28
N THR A 431 -0.41 13.79 8.21
CA THR A 431 0.99 14.01 7.87
C THR A 431 1.26 15.48 7.65
N THR A 432 2.21 16.03 8.40
CA THR A 432 2.74 17.37 8.17
C THR A 432 4.11 17.25 7.50
N ILE A 433 4.31 17.96 6.39
CA ILE A 433 5.58 18.03 5.67
C ILE A 433 6.03 19.48 5.63
N MET A 434 7.25 19.75 6.10
CA MET A 434 7.88 21.06 6.09
C MET A 434 9.23 20.98 5.38
N GLU A 435 9.38 21.64 4.24
CA GLU A 435 10.65 21.72 3.50
C GLU A 435 11.31 23.07 3.73
N PHE A 436 12.60 23.04 4.05
CA PHE A 436 13.42 24.21 4.32
C PHE A 436 14.42 24.44 3.18
N GLY A 437 13.93 24.43 1.94
CA GLY A 437 14.76 24.55 0.74
C GLY A 437 15.92 23.56 0.72
N ARG A 438 17.15 24.07 0.58
CA ARG A 438 18.38 23.26 0.51
C ARG A 438 18.86 22.64 1.83
N TYR A 439 18.23 22.98 2.96
CA TYR A 439 18.72 22.54 4.28
C TYR A 439 18.17 21.18 4.69
N GLY A 440 16.96 20.85 4.25
CA GLY A 440 16.33 19.61 4.64
C GLY A 440 14.81 19.67 4.72
N ARG A 441 14.24 18.61 5.25
CA ARG A 441 12.80 18.41 5.40
C ARG A 441 12.49 17.86 6.78
N PHE A 442 11.50 18.42 7.44
CA PHE A 442 10.89 17.83 8.63
C PHE A 442 9.55 17.21 8.25
N THR A 443 9.29 16.01 8.74
CA THR A 443 8.01 15.32 8.59
C THR A 443 7.47 14.94 9.96
N PHE A 444 6.16 14.98 10.10
CA PHE A 444 5.49 14.44 11.29
C PHE A 444 4.28 13.64 10.84
N GLY A 445 4.31 12.33 11.08
CA GLY A 445 3.20 11.42 10.85
C GLY A 445 2.48 11.09 12.15
N ALA A 446 1.15 10.99 12.09
CA ALA A 446 0.31 10.43 13.13
C ALA A 446 -0.68 9.46 12.48
N ASP A 447 -0.46 8.16 12.70
CA ASP A 447 -1.31 7.10 12.16
C ASP A 447 -2.08 6.44 13.30
N TYR A 448 -3.40 6.54 13.25
CA TYR A 448 -4.29 5.90 14.19
C TYR A 448 -5.09 4.79 13.50
N TYR A 449 -5.20 3.66 14.18
CA TYR A 449 -5.95 2.49 13.74
C TYR A 449 -6.90 2.05 14.86
N ARG A 450 -8.11 1.66 14.48
CA ARG A 450 -9.05 0.96 15.36
C ARG A 450 -9.68 -0.20 14.61
N ILE A 451 -9.36 -1.42 15.02
CA ILE A 451 -9.83 -2.66 14.40
C ILE A 451 -10.71 -3.41 15.39
N TYR A 452 -11.91 -3.80 14.94
CA TYR A 452 -12.86 -4.54 15.73
C TYR A 452 -12.86 -6.01 15.31
N THR A 453 -12.71 -6.89 16.29
CA THR A 453 -12.81 -8.34 16.11
C THR A 453 -14.21 -8.76 16.53
N TRP A 454 -15.06 -9.02 15.53
CA TRP A 454 -16.50 -9.17 15.71
C TRP A 454 -16.90 -10.57 16.15
N LYS A 455 -16.23 -11.57 15.57
CA LYS A 455 -16.53 -12.99 15.72
C LYS A 455 -15.37 -13.71 16.40
N GLY A 456 -15.51 -14.00 17.69
CA GLY A 456 -14.54 -14.82 18.40
C GLY A 456 -14.80 -16.32 18.25
N TYR A 457 -14.08 -17.11 19.05
CA TYR A 457 -14.22 -18.56 19.15
C TYR A 457 -15.08 -18.99 20.35
N GLU A 458 -15.91 -18.10 20.89
CA GLU A 458 -16.64 -18.34 22.14
C GLU A 458 -17.53 -19.59 22.04
N GLY A 459 -17.45 -20.44 23.07
CA GLY A 459 -18.21 -21.69 23.12
C GLY A 459 -17.61 -22.81 22.26
N LYS A 460 -16.43 -22.61 21.65
CA LYS A 460 -15.64 -23.67 21.04
C LYS A 460 -14.50 -24.07 21.97
N ASP A 461 -14.25 -25.36 22.04
CA ASP A 461 -13.11 -25.91 22.76
C ASP A 461 -11.91 -26.00 21.81
N LEU A 462 -10.87 -25.21 22.09
CA LEU A 462 -9.67 -25.13 21.25
C LEU A 462 -8.87 -26.45 21.29
N ASP A 463 -9.05 -27.28 22.32
CA ASP A 463 -8.34 -28.56 22.45
C ASP A 463 -8.95 -29.65 21.54
N THR A 464 -10.19 -29.46 21.06
CA THR A 464 -10.93 -30.49 20.30
C THR A 464 -11.40 -30.04 18.93
N VAL A 465 -11.48 -28.73 18.66
CA VAL A 465 -11.82 -28.21 17.34
C VAL A 465 -10.66 -28.39 16.37
N ASP A 466 -10.95 -28.80 15.13
CA ASP A 466 -9.97 -28.74 14.06
C ASP A 466 -9.61 -27.28 13.79
N PRO A 467 -8.36 -26.85 14.01
CA PRO A 467 -7.95 -25.46 13.83
C PRO A 467 -8.18 -24.94 12.40
N LEU A 468 -8.11 -25.79 11.38
CA LEU A 468 -8.37 -25.40 9.99
C LEU A 468 -9.84 -25.02 9.74
N TYR A 469 -10.74 -25.51 10.60
CA TYR A 469 -12.17 -25.22 10.55
C TYR A 469 -12.60 -24.28 11.69
N LEU A 470 -11.64 -23.73 12.45
CA LEU A 470 -11.89 -22.74 13.49
C LEU A 470 -12.27 -21.40 12.86
N ASN A 471 -13.52 -21.32 12.43
CA ASN A 471 -14.09 -20.14 11.79
C ASN A 471 -14.33 -19.02 12.81
N ALA A 472 -13.26 -18.32 13.20
CA ALA A 472 -13.21 -17.21 14.15
C ALA A 472 -12.14 -16.19 13.72
N GLN A 473 -12.37 -14.92 14.02
CA GLN A 473 -11.44 -13.84 13.73
C GLN A 473 -10.35 -13.67 14.81
N GLY A 474 -10.39 -14.43 15.90
CA GLY A 474 -9.49 -14.31 17.05
C GLY A 474 -10.24 -14.01 18.35
N ASP A 475 -9.62 -13.28 19.27
CA ASP A 475 -10.26 -12.81 20.51
C ASP A 475 -11.23 -11.67 20.23
N LYS A 476 -12.48 -11.82 20.67
CA LYS A 476 -13.49 -10.78 20.51
C LYS A 476 -13.11 -9.53 21.30
N GLY A 477 -13.08 -8.38 20.64
CA GLY A 477 -12.61 -7.14 21.23
C GLY A 477 -12.39 -6.04 20.21
N ASN A 478 -11.59 -5.04 20.59
CA ASN A 478 -11.08 -4.05 19.64
C ASN A 478 -9.66 -3.63 20.01
N ALA A 479 -8.81 -3.52 19.00
CA ALA A 479 -7.42 -3.08 19.13
C ALA A 479 -7.26 -1.68 18.57
N GLN A 480 -6.50 -0.86 19.29
CA GLN A 480 -6.12 0.48 18.92
C GLN A 480 -4.60 0.57 18.81
N LEU A 481 -4.12 1.25 17.77
CA LEU A 481 -2.71 1.61 17.65
C LEU A 481 -2.60 3.07 17.20
N LEU A 482 -1.85 3.87 17.95
CA LEU A 482 -1.40 5.19 17.53
C LEU A 482 0.11 5.15 17.30
N VAL A 483 0.55 5.55 16.12
CA VAL A 483 1.95 5.67 15.74
C VAL A 483 2.27 7.13 15.46
N LEU A 484 3.19 7.70 16.24
CA LEU A 484 3.69 9.07 16.06
C LEU A 484 5.11 9.02 15.51
N THR A 485 5.33 9.59 14.32
CA THR A 485 6.60 9.49 13.60
C THR A 485 7.15 10.87 13.20
N PRO A 486 7.88 11.55 14.10
CA PRO A 486 8.72 12.68 13.70
C PRO A 486 9.93 12.21 12.88
N GLY A 487 10.19 12.88 11.76
CA GLY A 487 11.32 12.66 10.88
C GLY A 487 12.02 13.95 10.50
N LEU A 488 13.33 13.87 10.32
CA LEU A 488 14.19 14.95 9.90
C LEU A 488 15.18 14.42 8.86
N HIS A 489 15.07 14.95 7.65
CA HIS A 489 16.04 14.79 6.59
C HIS A 489 16.94 16.02 6.55
N LEU A 490 18.25 15.84 6.71
CA LEU A 490 19.25 16.89 6.60
C LEU A 490 20.01 16.74 5.30
N SER A 491 19.90 17.72 4.40
CA SER A 491 20.58 17.67 3.11
C SER A 491 22.06 18.03 3.27
N VAL A 492 22.95 17.12 2.87
CA VAL A 492 24.40 17.36 2.82
C VAL A 492 24.78 17.97 1.47
N ASN A 493 24.18 17.46 0.39
CA ASN A 493 24.21 18.01 -0.96
C ASN A 493 22.94 17.62 -1.72
N ASP A 494 22.90 17.85 -3.03
CA ASP A 494 21.70 17.60 -3.86
C ASP A 494 21.28 16.12 -3.95
N LYS A 495 22.17 15.18 -3.59
CA LYS A 495 21.93 13.73 -3.66
C LYS A 495 22.05 13.01 -2.32
N LEU A 496 22.93 13.48 -1.43
CA LEU A 496 23.22 12.84 -0.16
C LEU A 496 22.60 13.63 0.99
N GLY A 497 21.98 12.92 1.92
CA GLY A 497 21.47 13.47 3.16
C GLY A 497 21.65 12.51 4.35
N ILE A 498 21.22 12.97 5.51
CA ILE A 498 21.12 12.17 6.73
C ILE A 498 19.64 12.13 7.11
N ASP A 499 19.09 10.93 7.22
CA ASP A 499 17.74 10.72 7.75
C ASP A 499 17.83 10.36 9.22
N VAL A 500 17.05 11.07 10.03
CA VAL A 500 16.81 10.76 11.44
C VAL A 500 15.31 10.68 11.61
N SER A 501 14.79 9.61 12.20
CA SER A 501 13.39 9.61 12.64
C SER A 501 13.23 8.81 13.92
N ALA A 502 12.10 9.01 14.58
CA ALA A 502 11.68 8.19 15.70
C ALA A 502 10.23 7.81 15.48
N SER A 503 9.81 6.66 16.00
CA SER A 503 8.39 6.29 16.05
C SER A 503 8.01 5.90 17.47
N TYR A 504 6.89 6.41 17.95
CA TYR A 504 6.31 6.03 19.23
C TYR A 504 4.99 5.33 18.98
N TYR A 505 4.91 4.07 19.41
CA TYR A 505 3.77 3.19 19.22
C TYR A 505 3.03 3.07 20.55
N LEU A 506 1.76 3.44 20.55
CA LEU A 506 0.85 3.34 21.67
C LEU A 506 -0.22 2.33 21.29
N ARG A 507 -0.13 1.12 21.85
CA ARG A 507 -1.08 0.04 21.63
C ARG A 507 -2.00 -0.09 22.83
N ASP A 508 -3.29 -0.22 22.57
CA ASP A 508 -4.29 -0.54 23.58
C ASP A 508 -5.28 -1.55 22.99
N THR A 509 -5.41 -2.72 23.61
CA THR A 509 -6.32 -3.76 23.16
C THR A 509 -7.33 -4.08 24.25
N HIS A 510 -8.60 -3.85 23.94
CA HIS A 510 -9.70 -4.22 24.80
C HIS A 510 -10.24 -5.60 24.41
N TYR A 511 -10.30 -6.52 25.38
CA TYR A 511 -10.80 -7.87 25.21
C TYR A 511 -12.14 -8.03 25.92
N LYS A 512 -13.09 -8.71 25.27
CA LYS A 512 -14.41 -8.91 25.88
C LYS A 512 -14.37 -9.92 27.05
N TYR A 513 -13.45 -10.88 27.01
CA TYR A 513 -13.39 -12.03 27.91
C TYR A 513 -12.05 -12.19 28.64
N TYR A 514 -11.09 -11.30 28.38
CA TYR A 514 -9.77 -11.31 28.98
C TYR A 514 -9.45 -9.90 29.50
N ASP A 515 -8.37 -9.78 30.25
CA ASP A 515 -7.91 -8.49 30.74
C ASP A 515 -7.33 -7.66 29.59
N ASP A 516 -7.62 -6.36 29.60
CA ASP A 516 -7.11 -5.40 28.62
C ASP A 516 -5.58 -5.32 28.70
N VAL A 517 -4.95 -5.13 27.54
CA VAL A 517 -3.49 -5.06 27.42
C VAL A 517 -3.08 -3.79 26.69
N SER A 518 -2.16 -3.04 27.28
CA SER A 518 -1.56 -1.86 26.65
C SER A 518 -0.04 -2.03 26.54
N ALA A 519 0.54 -1.53 25.46
CA ALA A 519 1.98 -1.59 25.23
C ALA A 519 2.49 -0.28 24.59
N ASN A 520 3.64 0.19 25.07
CA ASN A 520 4.28 1.41 24.58
C ASN A 520 5.68 1.07 24.07
N THR A 521 5.92 1.35 22.79
CA THR A 521 7.17 0.99 22.12
C THR A 521 7.79 2.22 21.48
N PHE A 522 9.12 2.32 21.55
CA PHE A 522 9.87 3.40 20.93
C PHE A 522 10.86 2.84 19.91
N THR A 523 10.93 3.50 18.76
CA THR A 523 12.01 3.30 17.80
C THR A 523 12.72 4.62 17.52
N ALA A 524 14.01 4.52 17.25
CA ALA A 524 14.80 5.61 16.69
C ALA A 524 15.64 5.06 15.53
N GLN A 525 15.71 5.79 14.44
CA GLN A 525 16.53 5.43 13.29
C GLN A 525 17.40 6.60 12.86
N ILE A 526 18.61 6.26 12.43
CA ILE A 526 19.54 7.19 11.80
C ILE A 526 20.21 6.48 10.63
N GLY A 527 20.26 7.14 9.48
CA GLY A 527 20.80 6.58 8.26
C GLY A 527 21.30 7.62 7.27
N LEU A 528 22.09 7.15 6.31
CA LEU A 528 22.45 7.94 5.13
C LEU A 528 21.34 7.80 4.10
N ALA A 529 20.95 8.91 3.51
CA ALA A 529 19.89 9.00 2.53
C ALA A 529 20.46 9.39 1.17
N TRP A 530 19.97 8.76 0.11
CA TRP A 530 20.36 9.00 -1.27
C TRP A 530 19.15 9.30 -2.13
N LYS A 531 19.06 10.54 -2.63
CA LYS A 531 18.07 10.96 -3.61
C LYS A 531 18.52 10.54 -5.00
N MET A 532 17.75 9.67 -5.64
CA MET A 532 18.10 9.14 -6.96
C MET A 532 17.68 10.09 -8.09
N PHE A 533 16.45 10.58 -8.04
CA PHE A 533 15.88 11.57 -8.96
C PHE A 533 14.73 12.31 -8.27
#